data_AF-A0A0D0B7K9-F1
#
_entry.id   AF-A0A0D0B7K9-F1
#
_cell.length_a   1.000
_cell.length_b   1.000
_cell.length_c   1.000
_cell.angle_alpha   90.00
_cell.angle_beta   90.00
_cell.angle_gamma   90.00
#
_symmetry.space_group_name_H-M   'P 1'
#
loop_
_entity.id
_entity.type
_entity.pdbx_description
1 polymer ?
#
loop_
_entity_poly.entity_id
_entity_poly.type
_entity_poly.pdbx_seq_one_letter_code
_entity_poly.pdbx_strand_id
1 'polypeptide(L)'
;MPITLFTEMNMGDFTLYFLAFDNGQDYKGMSDEDKNKDRFTREGVLELTHNHGTESDPSFAGYASGNSEPGKGFGHIAITVDNVETACARFESLNVPFKKRPQDGKMRHIAFILDPDGYWIEIVPNTFKLDAKY
;
A
#
# COMPACT_ATOMS: atom_id res chain seq x y z
N MET A 1 -5.73 -5.77 -11.35
CA MET A 1 -5.10 -7.01 -10.83
C MET A 1 -4.88 -6.86 -9.33
N PRO A 2 -4.99 -7.90 -8.50
CA PRO A 2 -4.73 -7.78 -7.05
C PRO A 2 -3.23 -7.60 -6.77
N ILE A 3 -2.92 -6.91 -5.67
CA ILE A 3 -1.61 -6.99 -5.03
C ILE A 3 -1.60 -8.27 -4.20
N THR A 4 -0.56 -9.08 -4.34
CA THR A 4 -0.45 -10.39 -3.67
C THR A 4 0.89 -10.51 -2.96
N LEU A 5 0.88 -11.16 -1.79
CA LEU A 5 2.09 -11.65 -1.15
C LEU A 5 2.75 -12.70 -2.04
N PHE A 6 4.01 -12.50 -2.40
CA PHE A 6 4.75 -13.44 -3.24
C PHE A 6 6.02 -13.98 -2.59
N THR A 7 6.58 -13.28 -1.61
CA THR A 7 7.73 -13.77 -0.82
C THR A 7 7.60 -13.37 0.64
N GLU A 8 7.96 -14.29 1.54
CA GLU A 8 8.09 -14.07 2.98
C GLU A 8 9.50 -14.48 3.41
N MET A 9 10.13 -13.70 4.29
CA MET A 9 11.44 -14.04 4.87
C MET A 9 11.44 -13.85 6.37
N ASN A 10 11.65 -14.95 7.10
CA ASN A 10 11.91 -14.89 8.53
C ASN A 10 13.39 -14.57 8.77
N MET A 11 13.66 -13.47 9.45
CA MET A 11 15.01 -12.96 9.74
C MET A 11 15.43 -13.19 11.20
N GLY A 12 14.61 -13.91 11.98
CA GLY A 12 14.80 -14.15 13.41
C GLY A 12 13.81 -13.33 14.24
N ASP A 13 14.18 -12.08 14.54
CA ASP A 13 13.41 -11.13 15.35
C ASP A 13 12.43 -10.26 14.54
N PHE A 14 12.44 -10.40 13.22
CA PHE A 14 11.47 -9.80 12.32
C PHE A 14 11.18 -10.69 11.11
N THR A 15 10.04 -10.45 10.46
CA THR A 15 9.66 -11.06 9.17
C THR A 15 9.48 -9.97 8.12
N LEU A 16 9.97 -10.23 6.90
CA LEU A 16 9.73 -9.37 5.74
C LEU A 16 8.66 -10.00 4.83
N TYR A 17 7.66 -9.22 4.47
CA TYR A 17 6.60 -9.60 3.53
C TYR A 17 6.70 -8.76 2.27
N PHE A 18 6.85 -9.41 1.12
CA PHE A 18 6.96 -8.74 -0.17
C PHE A 18 5.66 -8.90 -0.96
N LEU A 19 5.05 -7.75 -1.27
CA LEU A 19 3.81 -7.66 -2.03
C LEU A 19 4.07 -6.94 -3.36
N ALA A 20 3.43 -7.41 -4.41
CA ALA A 20 3.42 -6.74 -5.71
C ALA A 20 2.15 -7.10 -6.47
N PHE A 21 1.83 -6.33 -7.52
CA PHE A 21 0.76 -6.72 -8.44
C PHE A 21 1.07 -8.06 -9.10
N ASP A 22 0.07 -8.92 -9.24
CA ASP A 22 0.23 -10.16 -9.99
C ASP A 22 0.75 -9.87 -11.42
N ASN A 23 1.80 -10.58 -11.83
CA ASN A 23 2.41 -10.52 -13.17
C ASN A 23 2.22 -11.84 -13.94
N GLY A 24 1.35 -12.73 -13.47
CA GLY A 24 1.05 -14.02 -14.08
C GLY A 24 2.06 -15.13 -13.77
N GLN A 25 3.04 -14.88 -12.90
CA GLN A 25 3.99 -15.90 -12.43
C GLN A 25 3.36 -16.75 -11.31
N ASP A 26 3.57 -18.06 -11.36
CA ASP A 26 3.23 -18.95 -10.23
C ASP A 26 4.32 -18.90 -9.16
N TYR A 27 4.29 -17.85 -8.34
CA TYR A 27 5.24 -17.70 -7.23
C TYR A 27 5.21 -18.86 -6.25
N LYS A 28 4.09 -19.60 -6.10
CA LYS A 28 4.03 -20.73 -5.19
C LYS A 28 4.87 -21.92 -5.69
N GLY A 29 4.94 -22.09 -7.01
CA GLY A 29 5.73 -23.13 -7.66
C GLY A 29 7.20 -22.79 -7.89
N MET A 30 7.62 -21.53 -7.71
CA MET A 30 9.00 -21.09 -7.92
C MET A 30 9.94 -21.53 -6.80
N SER A 31 11.20 -21.81 -7.18
CA SER A 31 12.28 -22.04 -6.23
C SER A 31 12.61 -20.77 -5.43
N ASP A 32 13.20 -20.91 -4.25
CA ASP A 32 13.62 -19.76 -3.44
C ASP A 32 14.67 -18.90 -4.15
N GLU A 33 15.55 -19.52 -4.95
CA GLU A 33 16.54 -18.80 -5.76
C GLU A 33 15.87 -17.93 -6.82
N ASP A 34 14.85 -18.44 -7.50
CA ASP A 34 14.13 -17.68 -8.54
C ASP A 34 13.28 -16.56 -7.93
N LYS A 35 12.62 -16.81 -6.80
CA LYS A 35 11.91 -15.76 -6.03
C LYS A 35 12.86 -14.65 -5.62
N ASN A 36 14.06 -14.99 -5.16
CA ASN A 36 15.07 -14.01 -4.75
C ASN A 36 15.55 -13.14 -5.91
N LYS A 37 15.79 -13.74 -7.09
CA LYS A 37 16.15 -13.00 -8.30
C LYS A 37 15.01 -12.06 -8.71
N ASP A 38 13.80 -12.58 -8.82
CA ASP A 38 12.66 -11.82 -9.35
C ASP A 38 12.28 -10.62 -8.47
N ARG A 39 12.33 -10.79 -7.15
CA ARG A 39 11.93 -9.76 -6.16
C ARG A 39 12.57 -8.39 -6.41
N PHE A 40 13.85 -8.36 -6.76
CA PHE A 40 14.59 -7.10 -6.97
C PHE A 40 14.67 -6.70 -8.45
N THR A 41 14.17 -7.53 -9.37
CA THR A 41 14.12 -7.21 -10.81
C THR A 41 12.75 -6.75 -11.30
N ARG A 42 11.76 -6.69 -10.42
CA ARG A 42 10.41 -6.24 -10.74
C ARG A 42 10.06 -4.90 -10.09
N GLU A 43 9.14 -4.19 -10.73
CA GLU A 43 8.68 -2.88 -10.28
C GLU A 43 7.49 -3.00 -9.32
N GLY A 44 7.25 -1.93 -8.55
CA GLY A 44 6.06 -1.82 -7.70
C GLY A 44 6.00 -2.82 -6.55
N VAL A 45 7.16 -3.15 -5.96
CA VAL A 45 7.26 -4.02 -4.79
C VAL A 45 7.08 -3.19 -3.52
N LEU A 46 6.21 -3.65 -2.64
CA LEU A 46 6.05 -3.15 -1.28
C LEU A 46 6.62 -4.20 -0.31
N GLU A 47 7.66 -3.81 0.42
CA GLU A 47 8.22 -4.59 1.52
C GLU A 47 7.61 -4.11 2.84
N LEU A 48 6.95 -5.01 3.57
CA LEU A 48 6.45 -4.76 4.91
C LEU A 48 7.35 -5.49 5.92
N THR A 49 7.94 -4.74 6.86
CA THR A 49 8.74 -5.28 7.94
C THR A 49 7.88 -5.44 9.19
N HIS A 50 7.66 -6.69 9.60
CA HIS A 50 7.04 -7.03 10.87
C HIS A 50 8.12 -7.32 11.92
N ASN A 51 8.42 -6.34 12.77
CA ASN A 51 9.26 -6.56 13.96
C ASN A 51 8.43 -7.32 15.00
N HIS A 52 8.87 -8.52 15.39
CA HIS A 52 8.05 -9.40 16.23
C HIS A 52 7.83 -8.80 17.63
N GLY A 53 6.61 -8.95 18.14
CA GLY A 53 6.23 -8.50 19.47
C GLY A 53 5.54 -7.15 19.50
N THR A 54 5.67 -6.31 18.47
CA THR A 54 5.01 -4.99 18.40
C THR A 54 3.48 -5.11 18.43
N GLU A 55 2.93 -6.21 17.91
CA GLU A 55 1.49 -6.51 17.92
C GLU A 55 0.93 -6.78 19.33
N SER A 56 1.80 -7.03 20.32
CA SER A 56 1.43 -7.43 21.68
C SER A 56 2.01 -6.51 22.76
N ASP A 57 2.86 -5.55 22.39
CA ASP A 57 3.48 -4.62 23.32
C ASP A 57 2.53 -3.44 23.62
N PRO A 58 1.97 -3.34 24.84
CA PRO A 58 1.07 -2.24 25.19
C PRO A 58 1.76 -0.88 25.28
N SER A 59 3.10 -0.84 25.31
CA SER A 59 3.90 0.38 25.30
C SER A 59 4.25 0.86 23.89
N PHE A 60 4.03 0.02 22.87
CA PHE A 60 4.26 0.38 21.49
C PHE A 60 3.17 1.35 21.01
N ALA A 61 3.56 2.60 20.75
CA ALA A 61 2.64 3.67 20.34
C ALA A 61 2.21 3.59 18.85
N GLY A 62 2.69 2.59 18.11
CA GLY A 62 2.52 2.48 16.66
C GLY A 62 3.65 3.12 15.86
N TYR A 63 3.66 2.85 14.55
CA TYR A 63 4.63 3.45 13.63
C TYR A 63 4.24 4.89 13.26
N ALA A 64 5.25 5.70 12.91
CA ALA A 64 5.02 7.06 12.44
C ALA A 64 4.73 7.07 10.93
N SER A 65 3.53 7.53 10.55
CA SER A 65 3.12 7.58 9.14
C SER A 65 3.80 8.66 8.31
N GLY A 66 4.61 9.53 8.91
CA GLY A 66 5.29 10.64 8.23
C GLY A 66 4.42 11.85 7.89
N ASN A 67 3.13 11.83 8.24
CA ASN A 67 2.18 12.93 7.95
C ASN A 67 1.86 13.84 9.15
N SER A 68 2.53 13.64 10.29
CA SER A 68 2.32 14.41 11.53
C SER A 68 3.66 14.87 12.12
N GLU A 69 3.63 15.96 12.90
CA GLU A 69 4.81 16.43 13.67
C GLU A 69 5.14 15.46 14.81
N PRO A 70 6.41 15.40 15.28
CA PRO A 70 7.60 16.12 14.79
C PRO A 70 8.29 15.43 13.59
N GLY A 71 7.74 14.30 13.12
CA GLY A 71 8.41 13.40 12.16
C GLY A 71 7.86 13.48 10.74
N LYS A 72 7.55 14.68 10.22
CA LYS A 72 7.09 14.82 8.83
C LYS A 72 8.19 14.41 7.85
N GLY A 73 7.84 13.58 6.87
CA GLY A 73 8.79 13.04 5.90
C GLY A 73 8.11 12.23 4.80
N PHE A 74 7.99 10.91 5.01
CA PHE A 74 7.20 10.05 4.12
C PHE A 74 5.75 10.56 4.02
N GLY A 75 5.18 10.52 2.81
CA GLY A 75 3.81 10.96 2.55
C GLY A 75 2.84 9.79 2.42
N HIS A 76 2.98 9.02 1.35
CA HIS A 76 2.07 7.93 1.01
C HIS A 76 2.67 7.05 -0.08
N ILE A 77 2.11 5.86 -0.24
CA ILE A 77 2.17 5.11 -1.50
C ILE A 77 0.96 5.46 -2.37
N ALA A 78 1.01 5.17 -3.66
CA ALA A 78 -0.10 5.38 -4.57
C ALA A 78 -0.45 4.09 -5.33
N ILE A 79 -1.74 3.83 -5.48
CA ILE A 79 -2.30 2.73 -6.26
C ILE A 79 -3.16 3.31 -7.37
N THR A 80 -2.83 2.97 -8.62
CA THR A 80 -3.65 3.31 -9.78
C THR A 80 -4.82 2.35 -9.90
N VAL A 81 -5.99 2.88 -10.27
CA VAL A 81 -7.22 2.11 -10.50
C VAL A 81 -7.91 2.55 -11.79
N ASP A 82 -8.75 1.68 -12.36
CA ASP A 82 -9.50 2.00 -13.57
C ASP A 82 -10.62 3.02 -13.32
N ASN A 83 -11.23 2.97 -12.13
CA ASN A 83 -12.29 3.88 -11.72
C ASN A 83 -12.23 4.14 -10.20
N VAL A 84 -11.95 5.39 -9.83
CA VAL A 84 -11.74 5.80 -8.43
C VAL A 84 -13.03 5.68 -7.62
N GLU A 85 -14.18 6.04 -8.19
CA GLU A 85 -15.47 5.97 -7.50
C GLU A 85 -15.86 4.53 -7.16
N THR A 86 -15.69 3.60 -8.10
CA THR A 86 -15.96 2.17 -7.92
C THR A 86 -15.02 1.55 -6.89
N ALA A 87 -13.73 1.91 -6.93
CA ALA A 87 -12.77 1.48 -5.93
C ALA A 87 -13.16 2.00 -4.54
N CYS A 88 -13.53 3.28 -4.42
CA CYS A 88 -13.97 3.89 -3.17
C CYS A 88 -15.24 3.23 -2.62
N ALA A 89 -16.24 2.96 -3.45
CA ALA A 89 -17.46 2.26 -3.04
C ALA A 89 -17.15 0.86 -2.47
N ARG A 90 -16.20 0.14 -3.08
CA ARG A 90 -15.72 -1.14 -2.54
C ARG A 90 -15.04 -0.95 -1.18
N PHE A 91 -14.15 0.04 -1.05
CA PHE A 91 -13.48 0.33 0.22
C PHE A 91 -14.47 0.68 1.34
N GLU A 92 -15.50 1.47 1.04
CA GLU A 92 -16.60 1.77 1.97
C GLU A 92 -17.36 0.51 2.38
N SER A 93 -17.70 -0.37 1.44
CA SER A 93 -18.38 -1.65 1.74
C SER A 93 -17.57 -2.58 2.65
N LEU A 94 -16.25 -2.41 2.67
CA LEU A 94 -15.30 -3.17 3.49
C LEU A 94 -14.90 -2.41 4.77
N ASN A 95 -15.53 -1.27 5.07
CA ASN A 95 -15.23 -0.41 6.22
C ASN A 95 -13.77 0.07 6.28
N VAL A 96 -13.13 0.28 5.12
CA VAL A 96 -11.78 0.85 5.05
C VAL A 96 -11.82 2.32 5.49
N PRO A 97 -10.93 2.77 6.40
CA PRO A 97 -10.91 4.16 6.81
C PRO A 97 -10.43 5.09 5.68
N PHE A 98 -11.12 6.21 5.50
CA PHE A 98 -10.72 7.25 4.55
C PHE A 98 -10.06 8.42 5.27
N LYS A 99 -8.90 8.84 4.77
CA LYS A 99 -8.31 10.13 5.12
C LYS A 99 -8.97 11.27 4.34
N LYS A 100 -9.29 11.04 3.06
CA LYS A 100 -9.93 11.98 2.15
C LYS A 100 -10.74 11.21 1.11
N ARG A 101 -12.02 11.56 0.93
CA ARG A 101 -12.85 11.03 -0.15
C ARG A 101 -12.71 11.84 -1.45
N PRO A 102 -13.11 11.31 -2.62
CA PRO A 102 -13.11 12.07 -3.86
C PRO A 102 -13.91 13.39 -3.74
N GLN A 103 -15.07 13.37 -3.10
CA GLN A 103 -15.91 14.54 -2.88
C GLN A 103 -15.31 15.57 -1.91
N ASP A 104 -14.29 15.20 -1.13
CA ASP A 104 -13.67 16.08 -0.15
C ASP A 104 -12.65 17.01 -0.82
N GLY A 105 -12.85 18.32 -0.68
CA GLY A 105 -11.91 19.34 -1.18
C GLY A 105 -12.03 19.66 -2.68
N LYS A 106 -10.96 20.24 -3.24
CA LYS A 106 -10.94 20.75 -4.63
C LYS A 106 -10.57 19.67 -5.65
N MET A 107 -9.70 18.74 -5.30
CA MET A 107 -9.28 17.64 -6.19
C MET A 107 -10.27 16.48 -6.07
N ARG A 108 -11.19 16.40 -7.04
CA ARG A 108 -12.30 15.45 -7.03
C ARG A 108 -12.02 14.08 -7.67
N HIS A 109 -10.83 13.91 -8.22
CA HIS A 109 -10.44 12.72 -8.98
C HIS A 109 -9.49 11.78 -8.22
N ILE A 110 -9.22 12.05 -6.94
CA ILE A 110 -8.35 11.25 -6.07
C ILE A 110 -8.97 11.03 -4.69
N ALA A 111 -8.60 9.92 -4.05
CA ALA A 111 -8.91 9.62 -2.66
C ALA A 111 -7.65 9.23 -1.88
N PHE A 112 -7.71 9.33 -0.56
CA PHE A 112 -6.72 8.76 0.34
C PHE A 112 -7.43 7.84 1.35
N ILE A 113 -7.01 6.59 1.39
CA ILE A 113 -7.40 5.62 2.42
C ILE A 113 -6.26 5.46 3.44
N LEU A 114 -6.57 4.82 4.57
CA LEU A 114 -5.59 4.48 5.60
C LEU A 114 -5.44 2.96 5.69
N ASP A 115 -4.21 2.51 5.90
CA ASP A 115 -3.93 1.13 6.31
C ASP A 115 -4.05 0.98 7.84
N PRO A 116 -3.88 -0.23 8.41
CA PRO A 116 -3.99 -0.46 9.85
C PRO A 116 -3.01 0.35 10.70
N ASP A 117 -1.83 0.69 10.18
CA ASP A 117 -0.80 1.50 10.85
C ASP A 117 -1.01 3.01 10.63
N GLY A 118 -2.03 3.40 9.85
CA GLY A 118 -2.37 4.79 9.58
C GLY A 118 -1.52 5.44 8.48
N TYR A 119 -0.77 4.66 7.69
CA TYR A 119 -0.15 5.14 6.46
C TYR A 119 -1.21 5.49 5.44
N TRP A 120 -0.94 6.55 4.69
CA TRP A 120 -1.84 7.02 3.64
C TRP A 120 -1.57 6.25 2.36
N ILE A 121 -2.65 5.84 1.69
CA ILE A 121 -2.58 5.22 0.36
C ILE A 121 -3.43 6.07 -0.57
N GLU A 122 -2.79 6.69 -1.56
CA GLU A 122 -3.45 7.46 -2.59
C GLU A 122 -4.10 6.52 -3.62
N ILE A 123 -5.36 6.80 -3.95
CA ILE A 123 -6.11 6.11 -4.99
C ILE A 123 -6.29 7.07 -6.16
N VAL A 124 -5.63 6.76 -7.28
CA VAL A 124 -5.53 7.62 -8.45
C VAL A 124 -6.01 6.89 -9.71
N PRO A 125 -6.55 7.59 -10.72
CA PRO A 125 -6.89 6.94 -11.98
C PRO A 125 -5.62 6.51 -12.73
N ASN A 126 -5.71 5.46 -13.54
CA ASN A 126 -4.62 5.02 -14.43
C ASN A 126 -4.22 6.07 -15.48
N THR A 127 -5.06 7.09 -15.72
CA THR A 127 -4.78 8.21 -16.60
C THR A 127 -5.38 9.48 -15.99
N PHE A 128 -4.53 10.48 -15.75
CA PHE A 128 -5.02 11.82 -15.41
C PHE A 128 -5.52 12.51 -16.68
N LYS A 129 -6.82 12.76 -16.76
CA LYS A 129 -7.35 13.76 -17.68
C LYS A 129 -7.16 15.11 -17.02
N LEU A 130 -6.03 15.76 -17.29
CA LEU A 130 -5.91 17.18 -17.02
C LEU A 130 -6.94 17.88 -17.90
N ASP A 131 -8.03 18.38 -17.30
CA ASP A 131 -8.89 19.31 -18.00
C ASP A 131 -8.01 20.48 -18.41
N ALA A 132 -7.98 20.80 -19.71
CA ALA A 132 -7.12 21.80 -20.36
C ALA A 132 -7.44 23.25 -19.95
N LYS A 133 -7.79 23.50 -18.68
CA LYS A 133 -8.12 24.80 -18.11
C LYS A 133 -7.15 25.27 -17.03
N TYR A 134 -5.92 24.77 -17.06
CA TYR A 134 -4.74 25.46 -16.54
C TYR A 134 -3.63 25.38 -17.57
#